data_AF-A0A3C2AIZ7-F1
#
_entry.id   AF-A0A3C2AIZ7-F1
#
_cell.length_a   1.000
_cell.length_b   1.000
_cell.length_c   1.000
_cell.angle_alpha   90.00
_cell.angle_beta   90.00
_cell.angle_gamma   90.00
#
_symmetry.space_group_name_H-M   'P 1'
#
loop_
_entity.id
_entity.type
_entity.pdbx_description
1 polymer ?
#
loop_
_entity_poly.entity_id
_entity_poly.type
_entity_poly.pdbx_seq_one_letter_code
_entity_poly.pdbx_strand_id
1 'polypeptide(L)'
;MATAVTAAHYNLKPTLFFDYIGFANSTAWYPRCVKITFSISIVVMFFTGIVFYAAYLKFRTAAIPLRILFIWLSFLSFTIISQRLIGAFFASEFQFRSLDSLGLELGIVAAYFYMNAAARVAMALIGILLSISIGFLYAKPLLQTATSVYQIDIPQYRQRFLWHHLILPPVIGSTMITLFIFPMNVIPNFMTFVTSAIGLLSIWYFAMRSTQLIRRQNVSKYWLVVGVVMFGVMITLVHTVLKTGLPIPYPGF
;
A
#
# COMPACT_ATOMS: atom_id res chain seq x y z
N MET A 1 19.46 6.81 -6.00
CA MET A 1 20.18 5.58 -6.43
C MET A 1 19.42 4.85 -7.55
N ALA A 2 18.11 4.57 -7.39
CA ALA A 2 17.29 4.00 -8.47
C ALA A 2 17.30 4.86 -9.74
N THR A 3 17.16 6.19 -9.62
CA THR A 3 17.22 7.14 -10.74
C THR A 3 18.53 7.05 -11.53
N ALA A 4 19.66 6.82 -10.85
CA ALA A 4 20.99 6.71 -11.46
C ALA A 4 21.24 5.35 -12.14
N VAL A 5 20.78 4.25 -11.52
CA VAL A 5 20.86 2.90 -12.12
C VAL A 5 20.00 2.84 -13.38
N THR A 6 18.80 3.42 -13.32
CA THR A 6 17.95 3.53 -14.50
C THR A 6 18.67 4.39 -15.53
N ALA A 7 19.16 5.60 -15.19
CA ALA A 7 19.86 6.50 -16.12
C ALA A 7 21.02 5.84 -16.89
N ALA A 8 21.79 4.99 -16.21
CA ALA A 8 22.82 4.17 -16.83
C ALA A 8 22.23 3.17 -17.84
N HIS A 9 21.09 2.54 -17.53
CA HIS A 9 20.43 1.57 -18.41
C HIS A 9 19.96 2.14 -19.75
N TYR A 10 19.60 3.43 -19.84
CA TYR A 10 19.34 4.06 -21.16
C TYR A 10 20.39 5.07 -21.59
N ASN A 11 21.64 4.89 -21.14
CA ASN A 11 22.80 5.66 -21.64
C ASN A 11 22.62 7.19 -21.55
N LEU A 12 21.94 7.69 -20.52
CA LEU A 12 21.86 9.12 -20.31
C LEU A 12 23.16 9.64 -19.71
N LYS A 13 23.75 10.64 -20.36
CA LYS A 13 24.92 11.34 -19.81
C LYS A 13 24.48 12.15 -18.57
N PRO A 14 25.06 11.87 -17.39
CA PRO A 14 24.81 12.70 -16.22
C PRO A 14 25.46 14.07 -16.40
N THR A 15 24.73 15.12 -16.06
CA THR A 15 25.23 16.49 -15.90
C THR A 15 25.39 16.74 -14.41
N LEU A 16 26.62 16.80 -13.93
CA LEU A 16 26.90 17.18 -12.55
C LEU A 16 26.68 18.69 -12.37
N PHE A 17 25.74 19.05 -11.49
CA PHE A 17 25.65 20.37 -10.90
C PHE A 17 26.32 20.33 -9.52
N PHE A 18 26.68 21.50 -8.98
CA PHE A 18 27.45 21.63 -7.72
C PHE A 18 26.84 20.86 -6.53
N ASP A 19 25.53 20.65 -6.55
CA ASP A 19 24.74 20.15 -5.44
C ASP A 19 23.72 19.06 -5.85
N TYR A 20 23.67 18.68 -7.14
CA TYR A 20 22.86 17.56 -7.63
C TYR A 20 23.37 16.98 -8.96
N ILE A 21 23.04 15.73 -9.23
CA ILE A 21 23.27 15.11 -10.55
C ILE A 21 22.00 15.32 -11.39
N GLY A 22 22.08 16.16 -12.41
CA GLY A 22 21.08 16.25 -13.47
C GLY A 22 21.34 15.25 -14.60
N PHE A 23 20.38 15.08 -15.50
CA PHE A 23 20.54 14.27 -16.71
C PHE A 23 20.06 15.08 -17.92
N ALA A 24 20.84 15.09 -19.00
CA ALA A 24 20.39 15.67 -20.26
C ALA A 24 19.13 14.92 -20.76
N ASN A 25 18.11 15.65 -21.24
CA ASN A 25 16.82 15.09 -21.70
C ASN A 25 15.90 14.52 -20.60
N SER A 26 16.01 15.01 -19.37
CA SER A 26 15.19 14.59 -18.21
C SER A 26 13.68 14.67 -18.42
N THR A 27 13.19 15.57 -19.30
CA THR A 27 11.77 15.81 -19.58
C THR A 27 11.07 14.64 -20.27
N ALA A 28 11.74 13.94 -21.20
CA ALA A 28 11.17 12.79 -21.91
C ALA A 28 11.47 11.44 -21.24
N TRP A 29 12.58 11.38 -20.50
CA TRP A 29 13.13 10.21 -19.82
C TRP A 29 12.38 9.84 -18.54
N TYR A 30 12.17 10.83 -17.67
CA TYR A 30 11.67 10.62 -16.31
C TYR A 30 10.30 9.95 -16.31
N PRO A 31 9.34 10.33 -17.21
CA PRO A 31 8.05 9.66 -17.28
C PRO A 31 8.13 8.17 -17.68
N ARG A 32 9.07 7.78 -18.57
CA ARG A 32 9.23 6.38 -19.01
C ARG A 32 9.84 5.50 -17.91
N CYS A 33 10.81 6.02 -17.18
CA CYS A 33 11.44 5.32 -16.07
C CYS A 33 10.50 5.17 -14.87
N VAL A 34 9.66 6.18 -14.64
CA VAL A 34 8.63 6.09 -13.60
C VAL A 34 7.55 5.08 -13.97
N LYS A 35 7.15 4.93 -15.24
CA LYS A 35 6.21 3.86 -15.67
C LYS A 35 6.69 2.44 -15.34
N ILE A 36 7.95 2.16 -15.60
CA ILE A 36 8.55 0.84 -15.39
C ILE A 36 8.72 0.57 -13.90
N THR A 37 9.26 1.55 -13.17
CA THR A 37 9.39 1.47 -11.71
C THR A 37 8.03 1.36 -10.99
N PHE A 38 6.98 2.00 -11.53
CA PHE A 38 5.59 1.90 -11.07
C PHE A 38 5.02 0.50 -11.19
N SER A 39 5.12 -0.09 -12.38
CA SER A 39 4.60 -1.42 -12.66
C SER A 39 5.33 -2.49 -11.84
N ILE A 40 6.65 -2.38 -11.75
CA ILE A 40 7.47 -3.34 -11.00
C ILE A 40 7.19 -3.23 -9.50
N SER A 41 7.12 -2.03 -8.93
CA SER A 41 6.99 -1.89 -7.47
C SER A 41 5.63 -2.34 -6.92
N ILE A 42 4.52 -2.15 -7.64
CA ILE A 42 3.21 -2.71 -7.26
C ILE A 42 3.26 -4.24 -7.30
N VAL A 43 3.88 -4.80 -8.35
CA VAL A 43 4.05 -6.24 -8.50
C VAL A 43 4.92 -6.81 -7.37
N VAL A 44 6.03 -6.14 -7.04
CA VAL A 44 6.91 -6.52 -5.92
C VAL A 44 6.12 -6.50 -4.61
N MET A 45 5.41 -5.41 -4.28
CA MET A 45 4.62 -5.31 -3.05
C MET A 45 3.52 -6.38 -2.97
N PHE A 46 2.89 -6.70 -4.10
CA PHE A 46 1.89 -7.76 -4.17
C PHE A 46 2.49 -9.13 -3.86
N PHE A 47 3.62 -9.49 -4.50
CA PHE A 47 4.32 -10.74 -4.23
C PHE A 47 4.88 -10.80 -2.81
N THR A 48 5.47 -9.72 -2.32
CA THR A 48 5.96 -9.61 -0.94
C THR A 48 4.82 -9.84 0.05
N GLY A 49 3.65 -9.24 -0.18
CA GLY A 49 2.45 -9.46 0.62
C GLY A 49 2.01 -10.93 0.65
N ILE A 50 1.95 -11.58 -0.52
CA ILE A 50 1.61 -13.01 -0.63
C ILE A 50 2.63 -13.90 0.07
N VAL A 51 3.93 -13.65 -0.12
CA VAL A 51 5.00 -14.44 0.49
C VAL A 51 4.92 -14.37 2.01
N PHE A 52 4.73 -13.17 2.58
CA PHE A 52 4.54 -13.04 4.02
C PHE A 52 3.26 -13.70 4.52
N TYR A 53 2.17 -13.65 3.74
CA TYR A 53 0.94 -14.37 4.10
C TYR A 53 1.15 -15.89 4.08
N ALA A 54 1.79 -16.43 3.04
CA ALA A 54 2.13 -17.84 2.93
C ALA A 54 3.07 -18.28 4.07
N ALA A 55 4.05 -17.45 4.43
CA ALA A 55 4.90 -17.67 5.60
C ALA A 55 4.06 -17.71 6.89
N TYR A 56 3.11 -16.79 7.08
CA TYR A 56 2.16 -16.88 8.19
C TYR A 56 1.40 -18.21 8.20
N LEU A 57 0.91 -18.71 7.04
CA LEU A 57 0.21 -20.00 6.99
C LEU A 57 1.12 -21.18 7.37
N LYS A 58 2.39 -21.13 6.98
CA LYS A 58 3.39 -22.17 7.29
C LYS A 58 3.80 -22.13 8.77
N PHE A 59 3.92 -20.94 9.35
CA PHE A 59 4.39 -20.72 10.72
C PHE A 59 3.24 -20.49 11.73
N ARG A 60 2.02 -20.99 11.45
CA ARG A 60 0.86 -20.82 12.36
C ARG A 60 1.08 -21.41 13.76
N THR A 61 1.93 -22.41 13.88
CA THR A 61 2.31 -23.07 15.14
C THR A 61 3.50 -22.40 15.85
N ALA A 62 4.14 -21.41 15.22
CA ALA A 62 5.26 -20.69 15.81
C ALA A 62 4.82 -19.71 16.90
N ALA A 63 5.80 -19.08 17.56
CA ALA A 63 5.56 -18.09 18.59
C ALA A 63 4.70 -16.92 18.09
N ILE A 64 3.86 -16.40 18.98
CA ILE A 64 2.87 -15.33 18.70
C ILE A 64 3.50 -14.09 18.05
N PRO A 65 4.65 -13.56 18.53
CA PRO A 65 5.26 -12.38 17.92
C PRO A 65 5.61 -12.59 16.45
N LEU A 66 6.11 -13.78 16.10
CA LEU A 66 6.50 -14.11 14.73
C LEU A 66 5.28 -14.20 13.80
N ARG A 67 4.16 -14.75 14.29
CA ARG A 67 2.90 -14.80 13.53
C ARG A 67 2.35 -13.40 13.27
N ILE A 68 2.35 -12.56 14.31
CA ILE A 68 1.90 -11.17 14.23
C ILE A 68 2.79 -10.38 13.26
N LEU A 69 4.11 -10.58 13.29
CA LEU A 69 5.05 -9.94 12.37
C LEU A 69 4.73 -10.28 10.90
N PHE A 70 4.52 -11.55 10.56
CA PHE A 70 4.20 -11.94 9.19
C PHE A 70 2.84 -11.40 8.72
N ILE A 71 1.82 -11.40 9.60
CA ILE A 71 0.52 -10.77 9.32
C ILE A 71 0.73 -9.27 9.04
N TRP A 72 1.53 -8.59 9.86
CA TRP A 72 1.81 -7.16 9.70
C TRP A 72 2.56 -6.82 8.43
N LEU A 73 3.64 -7.52 8.12
CA LEU A 73 4.41 -7.28 6.89
C LEU A 73 3.57 -7.52 5.65
N SER A 74 2.69 -8.54 5.70
CA SER A 74 1.73 -8.81 4.65
C SER A 74 0.68 -7.70 4.51
N PHE A 75 0.07 -7.29 5.63
CA PHE A 75 -0.90 -6.18 5.68
C PHE A 75 -0.31 -4.85 5.18
N LEU A 76 0.90 -4.49 5.63
CA LEU A 76 1.59 -3.27 5.20
C LEU A 76 1.88 -3.28 3.71
N SER A 77 2.34 -4.41 3.16
CA SER A 77 2.62 -4.52 1.73
C SER A 77 1.39 -4.19 0.87
N PHE A 78 0.22 -4.70 1.25
CA PHE A 78 -1.02 -4.41 0.55
C PHE A 78 -1.57 -3.00 0.84
N THR A 79 -1.36 -2.49 2.04
CA THR A 79 -1.75 -1.12 2.41
C THR A 79 -0.96 -0.08 1.60
N ILE A 80 0.34 -0.32 1.36
CA ILE A 80 1.18 0.54 0.52
C ILE A 80 0.65 0.59 -0.93
N ILE A 81 0.11 -0.52 -1.46
CA ILE A 81 -0.53 -0.53 -2.79
C ILE A 81 -1.76 0.40 -2.78
N SER A 82 -2.62 0.28 -1.78
CA SER A 82 -3.79 1.15 -1.59
C SER A 82 -3.41 2.63 -1.44
N GLN A 83 -2.39 2.94 -0.63
CA GLN A 83 -1.82 4.28 -0.50
C GLN A 83 -1.42 4.88 -1.83
N ARG A 84 -0.75 4.11 -2.69
CA ARG A 84 -0.32 4.60 -4.01
C ARG A 84 -1.52 4.91 -4.91
N LEU A 85 -2.60 4.14 -4.83
CA LEU A 85 -3.84 4.44 -5.55
C LEU A 85 -4.51 5.72 -5.03
N ILE A 86 -4.51 5.94 -3.71
CA ILE A 86 -5.01 7.16 -3.08
C ILE A 86 -4.16 8.39 -3.42
N GLY A 87 -2.83 8.20 -3.50
CA GLY A 87 -1.88 9.23 -3.91
C GLY A 87 -2.20 9.84 -5.28
N ALA A 88 -2.89 9.12 -6.16
CA ALA A 88 -3.34 9.63 -7.46
C ALA A 88 -4.17 10.93 -7.36
N PHE A 89 -4.93 11.10 -6.27
CA PHE A 89 -5.73 12.30 -6.05
C PHE A 89 -4.87 13.56 -5.90
N PHE A 90 -3.73 13.45 -5.23
CA PHE A 90 -2.83 14.56 -4.94
C PHE A 90 -1.86 14.86 -6.08
N ALA A 91 -2.01 14.20 -7.22
CA ALA A 91 -1.06 14.29 -8.32
C ALA A 91 -0.81 15.71 -8.84
N SER A 92 -1.83 16.59 -8.83
CA SER A 92 -1.71 17.98 -9.30
C SER A 92 -0.80 18.85 -8.43
N GLU A 93 -0.66 18.51 -7.15
CA GLU A 93 0.01 19.36 -6.15
C GLU A 93 1.51 19.11 -6.05
N PHE A 94 2.05 18.14 -6.80
CA PHE A 94 3.45 17.73 -6.68
C PHE A 94 4.30 18.18 -7.86
N GLN A 95 5.45 18.79 -7.54
CA GLN A 95 6.47 19.16 -8.52
C GLN A 95 7.43 18.00 -8.77
N PHE A 96 7.56 17.56 -10.03
CA PHE A 96 8.40 16.42 -10.47
C PHE A 96 9.83 16.40 -9.94
N ARG A 97 10.41 17.58 -9.66
CA ARG A 97 11.80 17.70 -9.20
C ARG A 97 11.99 17.45 -7.70
N SER A 98 10.94 17.54 -6.89
CA SER A 98 11.01 17.25 -5.44
C SER A 98 10.65 15.81 -5.10
N LEU A 99 10.29 15.00 -6.11
CA LEU A 99 9.77 13.65 -5.92
C LEU A 99 10.85 12.62 -5.61
N ASP A 100 12.13 12.85 -5.93
CA ASP A 100 13.20 11.81 -5.95
C ASP A 100 13.58 11.16 -4.59
N SER A 101 12.84 11.40 -3.50
CA SER A 101 13.14 10.85 -2.17
C SER A 101 11.93 10.55 -1.26
N LEU A 102 10.70 10.69 -1.76
CA LEU A 102 9.52 10.82 -0.90
C LEU A 102 8.62 9.57 -0.84
N GLY A 103 8.79 8.59 -1.74
CA GLY A 103 7.99 7.35 -1.72
C GLY A 103 6.51 7.49 -2.13
N LEU A 104 6.05 8.72 -2.43
CA LEU A 104 4.77 9.04 -3.08
C LEU A 104 4.85 9.04 -4.61
N GLU A 105 6.04 8.85 -5.16
CA GLU A 105 6.42 8.99 -6.58
C GLU A 105 5.55 8.20 -7.55
N LEU A 106 4.88 7.17 -7.07
CA LEU A 106 4.34 6.11 -7.92
C LEU A 106 2.89 6.38 -8.33
N GLY A 107 2.02 6.77 -7.38
CA GLY A 107 0.62 7.12 -7.69
C GLY A 107 0.47 8.49 -8.36
N ILE A 108 1.29 9.44 -7.90
CA ILE A 108 1.24 10.85 -8.28
C ILE A 108 1.71 11.04 -9.72
N VAL A 109 2.78 10.35 -10.15
CA VAL A 109 3.33 10.51 -11.49
C VAL A 109 2.42 9.88 -12.57
N ALA A 110 1.83 8.71 -12.32
CA ALA A 110 0.89 8.08 -13.24
C ALA A 110 -0.40 8.90 -13.40
N ALA A 111 -0.92 9.42 -12.28
CA ALA A 111 -2.10 10.27 -12.26
C ALA A 111 -1.88 11.65 -12.88
N TYR A 112 -0.69 12.22 -12.72
CA TYR A 112 -0.36 13.52 -13.30
C TYR A 112 -0.25 13.45 -14.83
N PHE A 113 0.47 12.46 -15.38
CA PHE A 113 0.72 12.38 -16.82
C PHE A 113 -0.41 11.76 -17.64
N TYR A 114 -1.25 10.90 -17.04
CA TYR A 114 -2.14 10.04 -17.80
C TYR A 114 -3.61 10.08 -17.36
N MET A 115 -3.94 10.83 -16.30
CA MET A 115 -5.29 10.80 -15.73
C MET A 115 -5.89 12.21 -15.66
N ASN A 116 -7.09 12.34 -16.22
CA ASN A 116 -7.95 13.50 -15.98
C ASN A 116 -8.42 13.52 -14.51
N ALA A 117 -8.97 14.65 -14.05
CA ALA A 117 -9.40 14.82 -12.66
C ALA A 117 -10.38 13.72 -12.20
N ALA A 118 -11.32 13.31 -13.06
CA ALA A 118 -12.29 12.26 -12.75
C ALA A 118 -11.62 10.89 -12.51
N ALA A 119 -10.65 10.52 -13.34
CA ALA A 119 -9.91 9.28 -13.20
C ALA A 119 -9.02 9.27 -11.95
N ARG A 120 -8.45 10.42 -11.54
CA ARG A 120 -7.70 10.56 -10.28
C ARG A 120 -8.58 10.27 -9.06
N VAL A 121 -9.79 10.82 -9.05
CA VAL A 121 -10.77 10.56 -7.98
C VAL A 121 -11.17 9.08 -7.97
N ALA A 122 -11.47 8.50 -9.13
CA ALA A 122 -11.84 7.09 -9.23
C ALA A 122 -10.74 6.16 -8.70
N MET A 123 -9.46 6.43 -9.02
CA MET A 123 -8.34 5.65 -8.49
C MET A 123 -8.22 5.76 -6.97
N ALA A 124 -8.42 6.95 -6.41
CA ALA A 124 -8.38 7.12 -4.96
C ALA A 124 -9.52 6.37 -4.26
N LEU A 125 -10.72 6.37 -4.84
CA LEU A 125 -11.85 5.58 -4.34
C LEU A 125 -11.56 4.08 -4.38
N ILE A 126 -10.99 3.58 -5.48
CA ILE A 126 -10.54 2.18 -5.59
C ILE A 126 -9.51 1.86 -4.50
N GLY A 127 -8.55 2.76 -4.25
CA GLY A 127 -7.58 2.62 -3.17
C GLY A 127 -8.24 2.51 -1.79
N ILE A 128 -9.23 3.35 -1.48
CA ILE A 128 -9.98 3.29 -0.21
C ILE A 128 -10.72 1.94 -0.08
N LEU A 129 -11.43 1.52 -1.12
CA LEU A 129 -12.13 0.23 -1.15
C LEU A 129 -11.17 -0.94 -0.98
N LEU A 130 -9.98 -0.85 -1.57
CA LEU A 130 -8.91 -1.83 -1.39
C LEU A 130 -8.41 -1.86 0.06
N SER A 131 -8.24 -0.72 0.74
CA SER A 131 -7.83 -0.68 2.15
C SER A 131 -8.86 -1.33 3.07
N ILE A 132 -10.15 -1.03 2.85
CA ILE A 132 -11.26 -1.64 3.60
C ILE A 132 -11.29 -3.15 3.37
N SER A 133 -11.17 -3.56 2.10
CA SER A 133 -11.11 -4.96 1.68
C SER A 133 -9.98 -5.72 2.36
N ILE A 134 -8.76 -5.17 2.33
CA ILE A 134 -7.61 -5.71 3.06
C ILE A 134 -7.94 -5.79 4.55
N GLY A 135 -8.55 -4.76 5.14
CA GLY A 135 -8.91 -4.79 6.54
C GLY A 135 -9.85 -5.96 6.91
N PHE A 136 -10.91 -6.18 6.12
CA PHE A 136 -11.77 -7.36 6.31
C PHE A 136 -11.01 -8.66 6.12
N LEU A 137 -10.06 -8.70 5.19
CA LEU A 137 -9.25 -9.87 4.95
C LEU A 137 -8.34 -10.23 6.15
N TYR A 138 -7.73 -9.24 6.79
CA TYR A 138 -6.75 -9.51 7.85
C TYR A 138 -7.36 -9.69 9.25
N ALA A 139 -8.66 -9.37 9.42
CA ALA A 139 -9.33 -9.49 10.70
C ALA A 139 -9.30 -10.90 11.29
N LYS A 140 -9.53 -11.91 10.45
CA LYS A 140 -9.54 -13.30 10.91
C LYS A 140 -8.13 -13.83 11.26
N PRO A 141 -7.13 -13.76 10.37
CA PRO A 141 -5.77 -14.14 10.70
C PRO A 141 -5.26 -13.50 11.99
N LEU A 142 -5.60 -12.23 12.21
CA LEU A 142 -5.24 -11.49 13.42
C LEU A 142 -5.92 -12.06 14.66
N LEU A 143 -7.24 -12.30 14.65
CA LEU A 143 -7.93 -12.87 15.81
C LEU A 143 -7.41 -14.27 16.17
N GLN A 144 -6.90 -15.03 15.21
CA GLN A 144 -6.29 -16.34 15.46
C GLN A 144 -4.93 -16.27 16.17
N THR A 145 -4.32 -15.09 16.31
CA THR A 145 -3.09 -14.94 17.10
C THR A 145 -3.35 -14.75 18.59
N ALA A 146 -4.60 -14.56 19.00
CA ALA A 146 -5.01 -14.43 20.40
C ALA A 146 -4.49 -15.60 21.26
N THR A 147 -4.00 -15.29 22.46
CA THR A 147 -3.46 -16.28 23.41
C THR A 147 -4.54 -17.06 24.13
N SER A 148 -5.75 -16.51 24.20
CA SER A 148 -6.86 -17.07 24.98
C SER A 148 -8.19 -16.91 24.25
N VAL A 149 -9.08 -17.89 24.45
CA VAL A 149 -10.46 -17.85 23.96
C VAL A 149 -11.21 -16.63 24.51
N TYR A 150 -10.90 -16.18 25.73
CA TYR A 150 -11.52 -14.99 26.33
C TYR A 150 -11.23 -13.70 25.56
N GLN A 151 -10.05 -13.59 24.94
CA GLN A 151 -9.69 -12.46 24.07
C GLN A 151 -10.50 -12.46 22.77
N ILE A 152 -11.11 -13.59 22.40
CA ILE A 152 -11.97 -13.71 21.23
C ILE A 152 -13.43 -13.57 21.63
N ASP A 153 -13.88 -14.23 22.69
CA ASP A 153 -15.32 -14.35 22.98
C ASP A 153 -15.87 -13.17 23.80
N ILE A 154 -15.06 -12.55 24.66
CA ILE A 154 -15.51 -11.44 25.52
C ILE A 154 -15.12 -10.09 24.86
N PRO A 155 -16.09 -9.18 24.60
CA PRO A 155 -15.84 -7.91 23.90
C PRO A 155 -14.77 -7.02 24.55
N GLN A 156 -14.74 -6.94 25.87
CA GLN A 156 -13.81 -6.08 26.62
C GLN A 156 -12.36 -6.56 26.46
N TYR A 157 -12.11 -7.86 26.59
CA TYR A 157 -10.79 -8.45 26.39
C TYR A 157 -10.37 -8.41 24.92
N ARG A 158 -11.32 -8.58 23.99
CA ARG A 158 -11.08 -8.42 22.55
C ARG A 158 -10.67 -7.00 22.19
N GLN A 159 -11.37 -6.00 22.71
CA GLN A 159 -11.03 -4.60 22.49
C GLN A 159 -9.61 -4.30 22.98
N ARG A 160 -9.24 -4.76 24.19
CA ARG A 160 -7.87 -4.61 24.71
C ARG A 160 -6.85 -5.33 23.81
N PHE A 161 -7.13 -6.57 23.41
CA PHE A 161 -6.25 -7.32 22.53
C PHE A 161 -5.99 -6.59 21.21
N LEU A 162 -7.05 -6.10 20.56
CA LEU A 162 -6.96 -5.32 19.32
C LEU A 162 -6.19 -4.01 19.56
N TRP A 163 -6.46 -3.27 20.62
CA TRP A 163 -5.71 -2.04 20.90
C TRP A 163 -4.20 -2.29 21.03
N HIS A 164 -3.80 -3.31 21.77
CA HIS A 164 -2.38 -3.59 22.05
C HIS A 164 -1.63 -4.19 20.86
N HIS A 165 -2.29 -5.04 20.05
CA HIS A 165 -1.61 -5.77 18.98
C HIS A 165 -1.90 -5.22 17.56
N LEU A 166 -2.94 -4.38 17.41
CA LEU A 166 -3.37 -3.82 16.13
C LEU A 166 -3.19 -2.31 16.05
N ILE A 167 -3.62 -1.53 17.04
CA ILE A 167 -3.67 -0.05 16.91
C ILE A 167 -2.42 0.63 17.49
N LEU A 168 -1.94 0.20 18.66
CA LEU A 168 -0.76 0.80 19.29
C LEU A 168 0.53 0.65 18.46
N PRO A 169 0.90 -0.54 17.95
CA PRO A 169 2.13 -0.73 17.19
C PRO A 169 2.28 0.20 15.97
N PRO A 170 1.29 0.37 15.07
CA PRO A 170 1.40 1.26 13.93
C PRO A 170 1.38 2.74 14.32
N VAL A 171 0.66 3.13 15.38
CA VAL A 171 0.67 4.53 15.85
C VAL A 171 2.05 4.89 16.38
N ILE A 172 2.64 4.05 17.23
CA ILE A 172 4.00 4.24 17.76
C ILE A 172 5.00 4.21 16.61
N GLY A 173 4.95 3.19 15.75
CA GLY A 173 5.87 3.04 14.62
C GLY A 173 5.80 4.21 13.64
N SER A 174 4.60 4.65 13.27
CA SER A 174 4.41 5.79 12.35
C SER A 174 4.88 7.10 12.98
N THR A 175 4.64 7.29 14.29
CA THR A 175 5.12 8.47 15.02
C THR A 175 6.65 8.50 15.05
N MET A 176 7.29 7.38 15.38
CA MET A 176 8.75 7.26 15.39
C MET A 176 9.33 7.53 14.00
N ILE A 177 8.83 6.86 12.96
CA ILE A 177 9.30 7.05 11.58
C ILE A 177 9.13 8.51 11.14
N THR A 178 8.00 9.14 11.47
CA THR A 178 7.74 10.54 11.12
C THR A 178 8.70 11.48 11.84
N LEU A 179 9.00 11.24 13.12
CA LEU A 179 9.96 12.03 13.89
C LEU A 179 11.40 11.89 13.37
N PHE A 180 11.82 10.68 12.99
CA PHE A 180 13.18 10.44 12.48
C PHE A 180 13.44 11.03 11.09
N ILE A 181 12.40 11.18 10.26
CA ILE A 181 12.53 11.62 8.86
C ILE A 181 11.92 13.03 8.67
N PHE A 182 11.60 13.71 9.77
CA PHE A 182 11.13 15.09 9.72
C PHE A 182 12.24 16.04 9.24
N PRO A 183 11.97 16.99 8.32
CA PRO A 183 10.69 17.31 7.69
C PRO A 183 10.49 16.66 6.31
N MET A 184 11.46 15.89 5.79
CA MET A 184 11.49 15.54 4.37
C MET A 184 10.31 14.67 3.92
N ASN A 185 9.68 13.85 4.77
CA ASN A 185 8.67 12.86 4.35
C ASN A 185 7.29 12.96 5.04
N VAL A 186 6.87 14.15 5.50
CA VAL A 186 5.62 14.31 6.28
C VAL A 186 4.37 13.89 5.50
N ILE A 187 4.21 14.35 4.25
CA ILE A 187 3.01 14.04 3.44
C ILE A 187 2.92 12.54 3.09
N PRO A 188 3.99 11.89 2.57
CA PRO A 188 4.02 10.44 2.35
C PRO A 188 3.65 9.64 3.60
N ASN A 189 4.28 9.97 4.73
CA ASN A 189 4.06 9.27 5.99
C ASN A 189 2.63 9.46 6.49
N PHE A 190 2.07 10.67 6.34
CA PHE A 190 0.68 10.94 6.65
C PHE A 190 -0.27 10.12 5.78
N MET A 191 -0.02 9.99 4.48
CA MET A 191 -0.82 9.15 3.59
C MET A 191 -0.72 7.66 3.96
N THR A 192 0.47 7.17 4.28
CA THR A 192 0.66 5.80 4.79
C THR A 192 -0.10 5.59 6.10
N PHE A 193 -0.08 6.58 6.98
CA PHE A 193 -0.80 6.54 8.25
C PHE A 193 -2.32 6.52 8.05
N VAL A 194 -2.87 7.39 7.20
CA VAL A 194 -4.31 7.43 6.90
C VAL A 194 -4.77 6.12 6.25
N THR A 195 -4.03 5.62 5.28
CA THR A 195 -4.39 4.37 4.57
C THR A 195 -4.32 3.15 5.46
N SER A 196 -3.29 3.05 6.32
CA SER A 196 -3.20 2.01 7.34
C SER A 196 -4.31 2.15 8.38
N ALA A 197 -4.61 3.38 8.85
CA ALA A 197 -5.71 3.62 9.77
C ALA A 197 -7.06 3.14 9.22
N ILE A 198 -7.37 3.38 7.95
CA ILE A 198 -8.60 2.87 7.30
C ILE A 198 -8.64 1.33 7.37
N GLY A 199 -7.55 0.66 7.01
CA GLY A 199 -7.48 -0.80 7.05
C GLY A 199 -7.59 -1.36 8.48
N LEU A 200 -6.93 -0.72 9.45
CA LEU A 200 -6.96 -1.12 10.86
C LEU A 200 -8.32 -0.89 11.51
N LEU A 201 -8.98 0.22 11.20
CA LEU A 201 -10.35 0.49 11.64
C LEU A 201 -11.33 -0.52 11.04
N SER A 202 -11.12 -0.91 9.79
CA SER A 202 -11.92 -1.96 9.13
C SER A 202 -11.73 -3.32 9.81
N ILE A 203 -10.48 -3.68 10.16
CA ILE A 203 -10.19 -4.87 10.97
C ILE A 203 -10.92 -4.79 12.31
N TRP A 204 -10.76 -3.68 13.03
CA TRP A 204 -11.32 -3.49 14.36
C TRP A 204 -12.84 -3.61 14.34
N TYR A 205 -13.49 -2.91 13.41
CA TYR A 205 -14.94 -2.93 13.24
C TYR A 205 -15.45 -4.35 12.97
N PHE A 206 -14.83 -5.05 12.00
CA PHE A 206 -15.25 -6.40 11.63
C PHE A 206 -14.98 -7.43 12.74
N ALA A 207 -13.84 -7.33 13.42
CA ALA A 207 -13.49 -8.18 14.55
C ALA A 207 -14.45 -8.00 15.73
N MET A 208 -14.93 -6.79 15.97
CA MET A 208 -15.89 -6.48 17.04
C MET A 208 -17.32 -6.93 16.69
N ARG A 209 -17.77 -6.72 15.44
CA ARG A 209 -19.17 -6.96 15.04
C ARG A 209 -19.47 -8.37 14.53
N SER A 210 -18.50 -9.04 13.90
CA SER A 210 -18.74 -10.26 13.12
C SER A 210 -17.98 -11.48 13.63
N THR A 211 -17.64 -11.53 14.92
CA THR A 211 -16.73 -12.53 15.50
C THR A 211 -17.23 -13.97 15.35
N GLN A 212 -18.54 -14.20 15.49
CA GLN A 212 -19.12 -15.54 15.30
C GLN A 212 -18.99 -16.01 13.84
N LEU A 213 -19.23 -15.11 12.87
CA LEU A 213 -19.03 -15.39 11.45
C LEU A 213 -17.55 -15.66 11.16
N ILE A 214 -16.66 -14.83 11.72
CA ILE A 214 -15.21 -14.99 11.60
C ILE A 214 -14.79 -16.36 12.14
N ARG A 215 -15.26 -16.79 13.31
CA ARG A 215 -14.86 -18.07 13.92
C ARG A 215 -15.23 -19.28 13.04
N ARG A 216 -16.42 -19.25 12.43
CA ARG A 216 -16.96 -20.34 11.59
C ARG A 216 -16.31 -20.48 10.21
N GLN A 217 -15.66 -19.44 9.68
CA GLN A 217 -15.01 -19.52 8.37
C GLN A 217 -13.85 -20.54 8.38
N ASN A 218 -13.52 -21.17 7.25
CA ASN A 218 -12.36 -22.06 7.19
C ASN A 218 -11.17 -21.32 6.57
N VAL A 219 -10.12 -21.04 7.35
CA VAL A 219 -9.04 -20.11 6.93
C VAL A 219 -8.19 -20.66 5.81
N SER A 220 -8.05 -21.98 5.73
CA SER A 220 -7.07 -22.59 4.83
C SER A 220 -7.49 -22.56 3.35
N LYS A 221 -8.76 -22.89 3.05
CA LYS A 221 -9.13 -23.29 1.69
C LYS A 221 -9.55 -22.14 0.77
N TYR A 222 -10.08 -21.06 1.31
CA TYR A 222 -10.72 -20.00 0.52
C TYR A 222 -10.04 -18.65 0.62
N TRP A 223 -9.13 -18.45 1.58
CA TRP A 223 -8.57 -17.13 1.87
C TRP A 223 -7.60 -16.61 0.82
N LEU A 224 -6.69 -17.48 0.34
CA LEU A 224 -5.83 -17.15 -0.79
C LEU A 224 -6.66 -16.87 -2.05
N VAL A 225 -7.72 -17.66 -2.26
CA VAL A 225 -8.63 -17.50 -3.41
C VAL A 225 -9.38 -16.17 -3.34
N VAL A 226 -9.95 -15.82 -2.18
CA VAL A 226 -10.65 -14.55 -2.00
C VAL A 226 -9.68 -13.38 -2.18
N GLY A 227 -8.47 -13.46 -1.62
CA GLY A 227 -7.44 -12.44 -1.84
C GLY A 227 -7.10 -12.26 -3.32
N VAL A 228 -6.84 -13.36 -4.04
CA VAL A 228 -6.53 -13.33 -5.49
C VAL A 228 -7.70 -12.80 -6.30
N VAL A 229 -8.94 -13.19 -5.99
CA VAL A 229 -10.15 -12.71 -6.69
C VAL A 229 -10.34 -11.22 -6.44
N MET A 230 -10.21 -10.74 -5.20
CA MET A 230 -10.32 -9.32 -4.88
C MET A 230 -9.24 -8.51 -5.61
N PHE A 231 -8.00 -8.99 -5.65
CA PHE A 231 -6.95 -8.36 -6.43
C PHE A 231 -7.23 -8.38 -7.93
N GLY A 232 -7.74 -9.49 -8.48
CA GLY A 232 -8.15 -9.58 -9.87
C GLY A 232 -9.23 -8.56 -10.23
N VAL A 233 -10.28 -8.45 -9.40
CA VAL A 233 -11.34 -7.44 -9.55
C VAL A 233 -10.73 -6.03 -9.51
N MET A 234 -9.83 -5.75 -8.57
CA MET A 234 -9.19 -4.45 -8.45
C MET A 234 -8.33 -4.12 -9.66
N ILE A 235 -7.57 -5.08 -10.21
CA ILE A 235 -6.82 -4.92 -11.45
C ILE A 235 -7.78 -4.61 -12.61
N THR A 236 -8.90 -5.32 -12.72
CA THR A 236 -9.88 -5.05 -13.79
C THR A 236 -10.52 -3.66 -13.65
N LEU A 237 -10.81 -3.21 -12.43
CA LEU A 237 -11.35 -1.88 -12.17
C LEU A 237 -10.34 -0.79 -12.52
N VAL A 238 -9.09 -0.94 -12.07
CA VAL A 238 -7.99 -0.02 -12.44
C VAL A 238 -7.81 0.03 -13.95
N HIS A 239 -7.76 -1.14 -14.61
CA HIS A 239 -7.63 -1.22 -16.06
C HIS A 239 -8.81 -0.56 -16.79
N THR A 240 -10.02 -0.74 -16.27
CA THR A 240 -11.22 -0.11 -16.83
C THR A 240 -11.11 1.41 -16.70
N VAL A 241 -10.80 1.94 -15.51
CA VAL A 241 -10.62 3.39 -15.29
C VAL A 241 -9.54 3.97 -16.20
N LEU A 242 -8.42 3.25 -16.40
CA LEU A 242 -7.34 3.68 -17.29
C LEU A 242 -7.76 3.67 -18.78
N LYS A 243 -8.61 2.72 -19.20
CA LYS A 243 -9.09 2.63 -20.59
C LYS A 243 -10.24 3.58 -20.90
N THR A 244 -11.18 3.74 -19.97
CA THR A 244 -12.38 4.58 -20.13
C THR A 244 -12.13 6.04 -19.79
N GLY A 245 -11.00 6.35 -19.15
CA GLY A 245 -10.61 7.72 -18.76
C GLY A 245 -10.40 8.71 -19.92
N LEU A 246 -10.22 8.25 -21.16
CA LEU A 246 -10.14 9.00 -22.44
C LEU A 246 -9.12 10.17 -22.52
N PRO A 247 -8.75 10.55 -23.76
CA PRO A 247 -7.49 10.20 -24.43
C PRO A 247 -6.24 10.77 -23.73
N ILE A 248 -5.14 10.02 -23.78
CA ILE A 248 -3.79 10.53 -23.49
C ILE A 248 -3.57 11.68 -24.49
N PRO A 249 -3.37 12.94 -24.06
CA PRO A 249 -2.97 13.98 -24.98
C PRO A 249 -1.71 13.45 -25.69
N TYR A 250 -1.79 13.34 -27.02
CA TYR A 250 -0.62 13.05 -27.83
C TYR A 250 0.50 13.98 -27.36
N PRO A 251 1.74 13.50 -27.15
CA PRO A 251 2.88 14.39 -27.03
C PRO A 251 3.07 15.04 -28.40
N GLY A 252 2.28 16.08 -28.66
CA GLY A 252 2.49 17.00 -29.77
C GLY A 252 3.61 17.93 -29.38
N PHE A 253 4.80 17.60 -29.86
CA PHE A 253 6.02 18.43 -29.94
C PHE A 253 6.63 18.93 -28.63
#